data_AF-A0A7X7AQ16-F1
#
_entry.id   AF-A0A7X7AQ16-F1
#
_cell.length_a   1.000
_cell.length_b   1.000
_cell.length_c   1.000
_cell.angle_alpha   90.00
_cell.angle_beta   90.00
_cell.angle_gamma   90.00
#
_symmetry.space_group_name_H-M   'P 1'
#
loop_
_entity.id
_entity.type
_entity.pdbx_description
1 polymer ?
#
loop_
_entity_poly.entity_id
_entity_poly.type
_entity_poly.pdbx_seq_one_letter_code
_entity_poly.pdbx_strand_id
1 'polypeptide(L)'
;MTCIILSDILQTEKDEALEFYSTLPFLFRELPYSLNRIVFTKNNRGKIKFNQSLSCKSDLLSKSASQISNPFGIIHQLELNFDLYFWEKNQAPQQQYLLLKDHCLLIYDSLPDAAPTLKLIRNKNYLQRFSQFIEKSWGRKLSFNRNEANQILDADPTLLSQLTDRDLQAIYTLAPVGYVLKPDEMEAVEKSPERRERLHQFFTKLINSGADIYVSGAAIGEFVRSGKAILPLSGITTIPKNRRIEIMQRLETQLSPEMKKRSQVIYTSMSSAVILCSRDLTFLYMVNQDGSKEKIHLFFVENAAAYLEEDFRKKEFRLLEYSDSRWQAYIDEVRSRLH
;
A
#
# COMPACT_ATOMS: atom_id res chain seq x y z
N MET A 1 14.74 -13.25 -22.61
CA MET A 1 13.62 -14.09 -23.11
C MET A 1 12.30 -13.80 -22.40
N THR A 2 12.23 -13.76 -21.06
CA THR A 2 10.99 -13.44 -20.32
C THR A 2 10.21 -12.26 -20.89
N CYS A 3 10.83 -11.08 -20.98
CA CYS A 3 10.14 -9.87 -21.47
C CYS A 3 9.66 -10.01 -22.92
N ILE A 4 10.39 -10.75 -23.76
CA ILE A 4 10.01 -11.00 -25.16
C ILE A 4 8.75 -11.86 -25.21
N ILE A 5 8.73 -12.98 -24.46
CA ILE A 5 7.59 -13.89 -24.39
C ILE A 5 6.34 -13.18 -23.86
N LEU A 6 6.48 -12.42 -22.78
CA LEU A 6 5.35 -11.71 -22.18
C LEU A 6 4.86 -10.57 -23.08
N SER A 7 5.78 -9.83 -23.71
CA SER A 7 5.44 -8.76 -24.65
C SER A 7 4.67 -9.30 -25.87
N ASP A 8 5.09 -10.43 -26.42
CA ASP A 8 4.42 -11.09 -27.55
C ASP A 8 2.96 -11.46 -27.19
N ILE A 9 2.74 -12.03 -26.01
CA ILE A 9 1.39 -12.39 -25.54
C ILE A 9 0.55 -11.13 -25.29
N LEU A 10 1.11 -10.12 -24.61
CA LEU A 10 0.44 -8.84 -24.34
C LEU A 10 0.07 -8.08 -25.62
N GLN A 11 0.81 -8.28 -26.71
CA GLN A 11 0.51 -7.68 -28.01
C GLN A 11 -0.58 -8.43 -28.76
N THR A 12 -0.69 -9.74 -28.55
CA THR A 12 -1.66 -10.61 -29.22
C THR A 12 -3.04 -10.52 -28.55
N GLU A 13 -3.07 -10.52 -27.22
CA GLU A 13 -4.29 -10.63 -26.41
C GLU A 13 -4.73 -9.25 -25.89
N LYS A 14 -5.10 -8.36 -26.81
CA LYS A 14 -5.30 -6.93 -26.52
C LYS A 14 -6.53 -6.62 -25.66
N ASP A 15 -7.54 -7.49 -25.66
CA ASP A 15 -8.83 -7.27 -25.02
C ASP A 15 -9.12 -8.20 -23.83
N GLU A 16 -8.21 -9.13 -23.52
CA GLU A 16 -8.42 -10.09 -22.44
C GLU A 16 -7.98 -9.56 -21.08
N ALA A 17 -8.74 -9.89 -20.03
CA ALA A 17 -8.35 -9.62 -18.65
C ALA A 17 -7.27 -10.62 -18.20
N LEU A 18 -6.01 -10.21 -18.32
CA LEU A 18 -4.88 -11.07 -18.00
C LEU A 18 -4.66 -11.20 -16.49
N GLU A 19 -4.34 -12.43 -16.07
CA GLU A 19 -4.08 -12.78 -14.68
C GLU A 19 -2.71 -13.45 -14.52
N PHE A 20 -1.85 -12.82 -13.73
CA PHE A 20 -0.52 -13.32 -13.40
C PHE A 20 -0.50 -13.94 -12.01
N TYR A 21 0.28 -15.01 -11.85
CA TYR A 21 0.66 -15.56 -10.55
C TYR A 21 2.17 -15.71 -10.49
N SER A 22 2.79 -15.15 -9.45
CA SER A 22 4.23 -15.11 -9.32
C SER A 22 4.72 -15.51 -7.93
N THR A 23 5.85 -16.21 -7.91
CA THR A 23 6.68 -16.47 -6.72
C THR A 23 8.03 -15.76 -6.76
N LEU A 24 8.28 -14.94 -7.78
CA LEU A 24 9.53 -14.21 -7.93
C LEU A 24 9.73 -13.17 -6.80
N PRO A 25 10.95 -13.00 -6.27
CA PRO A 25 11.24 -12.11 -5.16
C PRO A 25 11.40 -10.63 -5.61
N PHE A 26 10.40 -10.09 -6.32
CA PHE A 26 10.48 -8.72 -6.86
C PHE A 26 10.65 -7.65 -5.79
N LEU A 27 10.05 -7.85 -4.62
CA LEU A 27 10.08 -6.90 -3.51
C LEU A 27 11.49 -6.73 -2.93
N PHE A 28 12.34 -7.74 -3.07
CA PHE A 28 13.69 -7.78 -2.51
C PHE A 28 14.77 -7.39 -3.50
N ARG A 29 14.39 -7.17 -4.77
CA ARG A 29 15.35 -6.98 -5.89
C ARG A 29 16.35 -8.13 -6.02
N GLU A 30 16.01 -9.30 -5.49
CA GLU A 30 16.78 -10.54 -5.58
C GLU A 30 16.30 -11.36 -6.79
N LEU A 31 16.00 -10.67 -7.90
CA LEU A 31 15.50 -11.38 -9.07
C LEU A 31 16.64 -12.23 -9.65
N PRO A 32 16.33 -13.43 -10.16
CA PRO A 32 17.33 -14.24 -10.81
C PRO A 32 18.01 -13.47 -11.94
N TYR A 33 19.34 -13.40 -11.89
CA TYR A 33 20.17 -12.98 -13.02
C TYR A 33 19.86 -11.55 -13.53
N SER A 34 19.72 -11.38 -14.85
CA SER A 34 19.49 -10.09 -15.52
C SER A 34 18.08 -9.53 -15.36
N LEU A 35 17.20 -10.20 -14.61
CA LEU A 35 15.84 -9.72 -14.32
C LEU A 35 15.83 -8.53 -13.34
N ASN A 36 16.96 -8.21 -12.70
CA ASN A 36 17.14 -7.01 -11.86
C ASN A 36 16.92 -5.69 -12.61
N ARG A 37 16.81 -5.72 -13.95
CA ARG A 37 16.53 -4.57 -14.82
C ARG A 37 15.08 -4.49 -15.30
N ILE A 38 14.19 -5.36 -14.82
CA ILE A 38 12.78 -5.28 -15.19
C ILE A 38 12.21 -3.96 -14.68
N VAL A 39 11.59 -3.22 -15.59
CA VAL A 39 10.79 -2.04 -15.27
C VAL A 39 9.33 -2.38 -15.55
N PHE A 40 8.50 -2.22 -14.53
CA PHE A 40 7.07 -2.32 -14.68
C PHE A 40 6.55 -0.99 -15.23
N THR A 41 5.96 -1.04 -16.42
CA THR A 41 5.41 0.14 -17.09
C THR A 41 3.90 0.05 -17.14
N LYS A 42 3.25 1.22 -17.12
CA LYS A 42 1.80 1.32 -17.16
C LYS A 42 1.28 0.72 -18.45
N ASN A 43 0.45 -0.32 -18.34
CA ASN A 43 -0.29 -0.78 -19.48
C ASN A 43 -1.48 0.17 -19.70
N ASN A 44 -1.56 0.77 -20.88
CA ASN A 44 -2.73 1.55 -21.31
C ASN A 44 -3.89 0.64 -21.76
N ARG A 45 -3.72 -0.69 -21.70
CA ARG A 45 -4.66 -1.69 -22.22
C ARG A 45 -5.02 -2.71 -21.12
N GLY A 46 -6.31 -2.84 -20.84
CA GLY A 46 -6.85 -3.89 -19.97
C GLY A 46 -6.55 -3.77 -18.47
N LYS A 47 -7.33 -4.47 -17.65
CA LYS A 47 -7.09 -4.64 -16.21
C LYS A 47 -6.26 -5.91 -16.01
N ILE A 48 -4.97 -5.76 -15.74
CA ILE A 48 -4.11 -6.90 -15.40
C ILE A 48 -4.20 -7.15 -13.90
N LYS A 49 -4.59 -8.38 -13.51
CA LYS A 49 -4.52 -8.85 -12.13
C LYS A 49 -3.15 -9.48 -11.88
N PHE A 50 -2.49 -9.06 -10.81
CA PHE A 50 -1.18 -9.59 -10.46
C PHE A 50 -1.24 -10.21 -9.06
N ASN A 51 -1.15 -11.53 -9.01
CA ASN A 51 -1.13 -12.29 -7.77
C ASN A 51 0.33 -12.61 -7.43
N GLN A 52 0.77 -12.21 -6.23
CA GLN A 52 2.12 -12.45 -5.74
C GLN A 52 2.08 -13.24 -4.44
N SER A 53 2.81 -14.36 -4.39
CA SER A 53 2.99 -15.11 -3.15
C SER A 53 4.09 -14.47 -2.29
N LEU A 54 3.89 -14.43 -0.98
CA LEU A 54 4.86 -14.02 0.02
C LEU A 54 5.12 -15.18 0.99
N SER A 55 6.38 -15.41 1.30
CA SER A 55 6.78 -16.26 2.42
C SER A 55 6.77 -15.40 3.68
N CYS A 56 5.77 -15.58 4.55
CA CYS A 56 5.52 -14.71 5.71
C CYS A 56 6.55 -14.84 6.85
N LYS A 57 7.53 -15.74 6.73
CA LYS A 57 8.64 -15.78 7.68
C LYS A 57 9.73 -14.80 7.23
N SER A 58 9.79 -13.64 7.86
CA SER A 58 10.93 -12.69 7.85
C SER A 58 11.41 -12.07 6.54
N ASP A 59 10.90 -12.48 5.37
CA ASP A 59 11.53 -12.09 4.11
C ASP A 59 11.31 -10.61 3.75
N LEU A 60 10.22 -9.97 4.23
CA LEU A 60 9.92 -8.57 3.91
C LEU A 60 11.00 -7.58 4.37
N LEU A 61 11.67 -7.88 5.49
CA LEU A 61 12.70 -7.05 6.11
C LEU A 61 13.88 -7.95 6.50
N SER A 62 14.65 -8.43 5.53
CA SER A 62 15.85 -9.22 5.81
C SER A 62 16.86 -8.41 6.65
N LYS A 63 17.54 -9.09 7.60
CA LYS A 63 18.42 -8.48 8.62
C LYS A 63 19.75 -7.91 8.08
N SER A 64 20.04 -8.06 6.79
CA SER A 64 21.28 -7.55 6.19
C SER A 64 21.07 -6.16 5.61
N ALA A 65 21.38 -5.15 6.41
CA ALA A 65 21.35 -3.71 6.08
C ALA A 65 22.25 -3.27 4.90
N SER A 66 22.80 -4.21 4.12
CA SER A 66 23.74 -3.96 3.03
C SER A 66 23.09 -3.85 1.64
N GLN A 67 21.82 -4.23 1.47
CA GLN A 67 21.04 -3.95 0.25
C GLN A 67 19.60 -3.60 0.62
N ILE A 68 19.34 -2.33 0.93
CA ILE A 68 18.00 -1.84 1.27
C ILE A 68 17.18 -1.81 -0.02
N SER A 69 16.54 -2.93 -0.34
CA SER A 69 15.35 -2.93 -1.18
C SER A 69 14.26 -2.14 -0.44
N ASN A 70 13.54 -1.23 -1.09
CA ASN A 70 12.39 -0.50 -0.52
C ASN A 70 11.11 -1.22 -0.96
N PRO A 71 10.62 -2.22 -0.20
CA PRO A 71 9.51 -3.06 -0.64
C PRO A 71 8.23 -2.24 -0.78
N PHE A 72 7.96 -1.30 0.14
CA PHE A 72 6.77 -0.44 0.07
C PHE A 72 6.75 0.46 -1.16
N GLY A 73 7.91 1.02 -1.54
CA GLY A 73 8.03 1.78 -2.79
C GLY A 73 7.81 0.93 -4.04
N ILE A 74 8.27 -0.32 -4.03
CA ILE A 74 8.04 -1.28 -5.13
C ILE A 74 6.56 -1.68 -5.20
N ILE A 75 5.93 -1.98 -4.06
CA ILE A 75 4.49 -2.27 -3.98
C ILE A 75 3.70 -1.10 -4.55
N HIS A 76 4.03 0.13 -4.15
CA HIS A 76 3.38 1.33 -4.67
C HIS A 76 3.52 1.43 -6.20
N GLN A 77 4.71 1.18 -6.75
CA GLN A 77 4.93 1.17 -8.20
C GLN A 77 4.14 0.06 -8.91
N LEU A 78 4.00 -1.13 -8.30
CA LEU A 78 3.24 -2.23 -8.88
C LEU A 78 1.74 -1.92 -8.90
N GLU A 79 1.16 -1.40 -7.82
CA GLU A 79 -0.26 -1.03 -7.74
C GLU A 79 -0.65 0.11 -8.71
N LEU A 80 0.30 0.98 -9.08
CA LEU A 80 0.05 1.97 -10.14
C LEU A 80 -0.17 1.33 -11.53
N ASN A 81 0.32 0.12 -11.73
CA ASN A 81 0.35 -0.56 -13.03
C ASN A 81 -0.53 -1.82 -13.09
N PHE A 82 -0.84 -2.44 -11.96
CA PHE A 82 -1.53 -3.72 -11.84
C PHE A 82 -2.57 -3.72 -10.72
N ASP A 83 -3.60 -4.55 -10.85
CA ASP A 83 -4.49 -4.89 -9.73
C ASP A 83 -3.80 -5.96 -8.87
N LEU A 84 -3.04 -5.53 -7.86
CA LEU A 84 -2.12 -6.38 -7.11
C LEU A 84 -2.81 -7.09 -5.94
N TYR A 85 -2.47 -8.36 -5.74
CA TYR A 85 -2.93 -9.16 -4.61
C TYR A 85 -1.79 -10.00 -4.04
N PHE A 86 -1.58 -9.89 -2.73
CA PHE A 86 -0.64 -10.72 -1.99
C PHE A 86 -1.33 -11.90 -1.34
N TRP A 87 -0.59 -13.00 -1.28
CA TRP A 87 -1.03 -14.26 -0.68
C TRP A 87 0.09 -14.81 0.18
N GLU A 88 -0.26 -15.26 1.39
CA GLU A 88 0.66 -15.99 2.26
C GLU A 88 0.89 -17.38 1.69
N LYS A 89 2.14 -17.85 1.73
CA LYS A 89 2.49 -19.20 1.32
C LYS A 89 2.90 -20.04 2.52
N ASN A 90 2.34 -21.25 2.60
CA ASN A 90 2.60 -22.20 3.69
C ASN A 90 4.03 -22.78 3.66
N GLN A 91 4.71 -22.75 2.50
CA GLN A 91 6.06 -23.31 2.30
C GLN A 91 6.88 -22.48 1.31
N ALA A 92 8.16 -22.26 1.59
CA ALA A 92 9.07 -21.59 0.65
C ALA A 92 9.07 -22.30 -0.71
N PRO A 93 8.98 -21.58 -1.84
CA PRO A 93 9.08 -22.22 -3.16
C PRO A 93 10.46 -22.87 -3.30
N GLN A 94 10.49 -24.18 -3.58
CA GLN A 94 11.71 -24.82 -4.09
C GLN A 94 12.08 -24.27 -5.48
N GLN A 95 11.12 -23.69 -6.20
CA GLN A 95 11.30 -23.20 -7.55
C GLN A 95 10.52 -21.90 -7.78
N GLN A 96 11.16 -20.95 -8.45
CA GLN A 96 10.56 -19.67 -8.79
C GLN A 96 9.85 -19.74 -10.15
N TYR A 97 8.68 -19.12 -10.23
CA TYR A 97 7.88 -19.16 -11.46
C TYR A 97 7.05 -17.89 -11.66
N LEU A 98 6.64 -17.70 -12.91
CA LEU A 98 5.63 -16.75 -13.33
C LEU A 98 4.63 -17.46 -14.25
N LEU A 99 3.39 -17.57 -13.80
CA LEU A 99 2.27 -18.06 -14.58
C LEU A 99 1.50 -16.87 -15.15
N LEU A 100 1.31 -16.85 -16.47
CA LEU A 100 0.23 -16.10 -17.11
C LEU A 100 -0.89 -17.10 -17.39
N LYS A 101 -1.99 -16.97 -16.63
CA LYS A 101 -3.09 -17.95 -16.62
C LYS A 101 -3.56 -18.25 -18.03
N ASP A 102 -3.77 -19.53 -18.36
CA ASP A 102 -4.19 -20.04 -19.67
C ASP A 102 -3.24 -19.82 -20.87
N HIS A 103 -2.15 -19.07 -20.69
CA HIS A 103 -1.21 -18.74 -21.78
C HIS A 103 0.13 -19.46 -21.65
N CYS A 104 0.84 -19.25 -20.54
CA CYS A 104 2.15 -19.87 -20.34
C CYS A 104 2.60 -19.89 -18.89
N LEU A 105 3.45 -20.86 -18.57
CA LEU A 105 4.20 -20.94 -17.32
C LEU A 105 5.70 -20.78 -17.62
N LEU A 106 6.32 -19.84 -16.93
CA LEU A 106 7.76 -19.60 -16.94
C LEU A 106 8.35 -20.10 -15.63
N ILE A 107 9.30 -21.02 -15.70
CA ILE A 107 9.99 -21.58 -14.53
C ILE A 107 11.44 -21.16 -14.58
N TYR A 108 11.92 -20.55 -13.49
CA TYR A 108 13.28 -20.05 -13.32
C TYR A 108 14.07 -20.99 -12.44
N ASP A 109 15.24 -21.39 -12.92
CA ASP A 109 16.08 -22.38 -12.26
C ASP A 109 17.55 -22.17 -12.64
N SER A 110 18.45 -22.84 -11.94
CA SER A 110 19.90 -22.78 -12.17
C SER A 110 20.46 -24.17 -12.45
N LEU A 111 21.33 -24.30 -13.45
CA LEU A 111 22.15 -25.51 -13.62
C LEU A 111 23.17 -25.65 -12.46
N PRO A 112 23.79 -26.83 -12.28
CA PRO A 112 24.80 -27.04 -11.23
C PRO A 112 26.01 -26.10 -11.28
N ASP A 113 26.31 -25.53 -12.45
CA ASP A 113 27.34 -24.50 -12.67
C ASP A 113 26.82 -23.06 -12.43
N ALA A 114 25.63 -22.94 -11.82
CA ALA A 114 24.87 -21.71 -11.60
C ALA A 114 24.34 -21.03 -12.87
N ALA A 115 24.49 -21.63 -14.06
CA ALA A 115 23.99 -21.02 -15.29
C ALA A 115 22.45 -20.89 -15.27
N PRO A 116 21.90 -19.71 -15.65
CA PRO A 116 20.47 -19.48 -15.68
C PRO A 116 19.75 -20.38 -16.66
N THR A 117 18.61 -20.93 -16.24
CA THR A 117 17.68 -21.61 -17.13
C THR A 117 16.27 -21.06 -16.99
N LEU A 118 15.57 -21.02 -18.12
CA LEU A 118 14.17 -20.65 -18.23
C LEU A 118 13.44 -21.76 -18.98
N LYS A 119 12.49 -22.42 -18.32
CA LYS A 119 11.60 -23.38 -18.96
C LYS A 119 10.27 -22.69 -19.28
N LEU A 120 9.85 -22.78 -20.54
CA LEU A 120 8.57 -22.26 -21.03
C LEU A 120 7.61 -23.44 -21.26
N ILE A 121 6.45 -23.40 -20.63
CA ILE A 121 5.38 -24.40 -20.80
C ILE A 121 4.12 -23.69 -21.33
N ARG A 122 3.59 -24.16 -22.47
CA ARG A 122 2.36 -23.66 -23.11
C ARG A 122 1.25 -24.73 -23.23
N ASN A 123 1.47 -25.93 -22.70
CA ASN A 123 0.49 -27.01 -22.76
C ASN A 123 -0.74 -26.70 -21.90
N LYS A 124 -1.92 -26.51 -22.52
CA LYS A 124 -3.15 -26.10 -21.83
C LYS A 124 -3.55 -27.00 -20.66
N ASN A 125 -3.47 -28.32 -20.82
CA ASN A 125 -3.80 -29.28 -19.76
C ASN A 125 -2.83 -29.21 -18.57
N TYR A 126 -1.57 -28.86 -18.84
CA TYR A 126 -0.60 -28.61 -17.76
C TYR A 126 -0.91 -27.29 -17.05
N LEU A 127 -1.18 -26.22 -17.79
CA LEU A 127 -1.49 -24.90 -17.22
C LEU A 127 -2.74 -24.93 -16.33
N GLN A 128 -3.78 -25.66 -16.75
CA GLN A 128 -4.98 -25.83 -15.95
C GLN A 128 -4.69 -26.57 -14.63
N ARG A 129 -3.95 -27.69 -14.69
CA ARG A 129 -3.53 -28.44 -13.48
C ARG A 129 -2.65 -27.59 -12.56
N PHE A 130 -1.76 -26.79 -13.13
CA PHE A 130 -0.89 -25.90 -12.37
C PHE A 130 -1.68 -24.77 -11.70
N SER A 131 -2.71 -24.23 -12.36
CA SER A 131 -3.61 -23.23 -11.77
C SER A 131 -4.37 -23.81 -10.57
N GLN A 132 -4.90 -25.03 -10.69
CA GLN A 132 -5.52 -25.74 -9.56
C GLN A 132 -4.54 -26.03 -8.42
N PHE A 133 -3.26 -26.27 -8.74
CA PHE A 133 -2.22 -26.42 -7.73
C PHE A 133 -1.98 -25.10 -6.98
N ILE A 134 -1.96 -23.96 -7.67
CA ILE A 134 -1.83 -22.64 -7.03
C ILE A 134 -2.97 -22.40 -6.05
N GLU A 135 -4.22 -22.61 -6.48
CA GLU A 135 -5.41 -22.44 -5.64
C GLU A 135 -5.38 -23.29 -4.36
N LYS A 136 -4.76 -24.48 -4.42
CA LYS A 136 -4.62 -25.38 -3.26
C LYS A 136 -3.38 -25.10 -2.40
N SER A 137 -2.34 -24.51 -2.98
CA SER A 137 -1.02 -24.35 -2.32
C SER A 137 -0.80 -22.97 -1.74
N TRP A 138 -1.46 -21.95 -2.29
CA TRP A 138 -1.44 -20.61 -1.72
C TRP A 138 -2.38 -20.58 -0.52
N GLY A 139 -1.90 -19.98 0.56
CA GLY A 139 -2.59 -19.92 1.83
C GLY A 139 -3.50 -18.71 1.90
N ARG A 140 -3.38 -17.96 3.00
CA ARG A 140 -4.27 -16.84 3.31
C ARG A 140 -4.08 -15.67 2.33
N LYS A 141 -5.18 -15.11 1.83
CA LYS A 141 -5.16 -13.83 1.10
C LYS A 141 -4.77 -12.69 2.04
N LEU A 142 -3.84 -11.86 1.61
CA LEU A 142 -3.29 -10.73 2.37
C LEU A 142 -3.70 -9.37 1.80
N SER A 143 -4.46 -9.35 0.70
CA SER A 143 -4.85 -8.11 0.02
C SER A 143 -6.34 -8.09 -0.28
N PHE A 144 -6.97 -6.97 0.03
CA PHE A 144 -8.42 -6.81 -0.02
C PHE A 144 -8.77 -5.52 -0.75
N ASN A 145 -9.65 -5.60 -1.73
CA ASN A 145 -10.22 -4.40 -2.35
C ASN A 145 -11.31 -3.78 -1.44
N ARG A 146 -11.82 -2.60 -1.79
CA ARG A 146 -12.88 -1.90 -1.03
C ARG A 146 -14.05 -2.82 -0.64
N ASN A 147 -14.60 -3.56 -1.60
CA ASN A 147 -15.79 -4.37 -1.38
C ASN A 147 -15.50 -5.54 -0.43
N GLU A 148 -14.38 -6.23 -0.64
CA GLU A 148 -13.92 -7.32 0.22
C GLU A 148 -13.66 -6.83 1.65
N ALA A 149 -12.99 -5.69 1.79
CA ALA A 149 -12.69 -5.10 3.10
C ALA A 149 -13.97 -4.67 3.84
N ASN A 150 -14.92 -4.03 3.14
CA ASN A 150 -16.21 -3.67 3.73
C ASN A 150 -17.01 -4.89 4.16
N GLN A 151 -17.04 -5.96 3.36
CA GLN A 151 -17.70 -7.21 3.74
C GLN A 151 -17.10 -7.81 5.02
N ILE A 152 -15.77 -7.76 5.16
CA ILE A 152 -15.08 -8.24 6.37
C ILE A 152 -15.44 -7.37 7.59
N LEU A 153 -15.45 -6.04 7.44
CA LEU A 153 -15.80 -5.11 8.51
C LEU A 153 -17.29 -5.14 8.89
N ASP A 154 -18.17 -5.48 7.96
CA ASP A 154 -19.59 -5.69 8.22
C ASP A 154 -19.83 -7.00 8.99
N ALA A 155 -19.07 -8.05 8.65
CA ALA A 155 -19.13 -9.34 9.34
C ALA A 155 -18.54 -9.27 10.76
N ASP A 156 -17.45 -8.52 10.94
CA ASP A 156 -16.85 -8.27 12.25
C ASP A 156 -16.43 -6.80 12.41
N PRO A 157 -17.33 -5.94 12.94
CA PRO A 157 -17.03 -4.54 13.24
C PRO A 157 -15.90 -4.33 14.25
N THR A 158 -15.58 -5.33 15.08
CA THR A 158 -14.60 -5.18 16.16
C THR A 158 -13.16 -5.14 15.65
N LEU A 159 -12.93 -5.51 14.39
CA LEU A 159 -11.60 -5.50 13.77
C LEU A 159 -10.92 -4.13 13.78
N LEU A 160 -11.68 -3.03 13.62
CA LEU A 160 -11.12 -1.68 13.68
C LEU A 160 -10.61 -1.34 15.09
N SER A 161 -11.36 -1.70 16.13
CA SER A 161 -10.89 -1.53 17.52
C SER A 161 -9.69 -2.42 17.82
N GLN A 162 -9.70 -3.68 17.38
CA GLN A 162 -8.57 -4.58 17.57
C GLN A 162 -7.29 -4.05 16.90
N LEU A 163 -7.40 -3.38 15.76
CA LEU A 163 -6.26 -2.75 15.08
C LEU A 163 -5.68 -1.59 15.90
N THR A 164 -6.53 -0.76 16.50
CA THR A 164 -6.06 0.36 17.34
C THR A 164 -5.49 -0.10 18.68
N ASP A 165 -5.94 -1.25 19.19
CA ASP A 165 -5.52 -1.78 20.49
C ASP A 165 -4.19 -2.57 20.40
N ARG A 166 -3.56 -2.65 19.21
CA ARG A 166 -2.35 -3.45 18.91
C ARG A 166 -1.01 -2.71 19.12
N ASP A 167 -0.94 -1.73 20.01
CA ASP A 167 0.27 -0.90 20.23
C ASP A 167 0.84 -0.33 18.92
N LEU A 168 0.14 0.65 18.36
CA LEU A 168 0.58 1.35 17.15
C LEU A 168 1.90 2.09 17.41
N GLN A 169 2.91 1.79 16.59
CA GLN A 169 4.24 2.38 16.69
C GLN A 169 4.37 3.62 15.82
N ALA A 170 3.90 3.54 14.56
CA ALA A 170 4.00 4.65 13.61
C ALA A 170 2.86 4.66 12.59
N ILE A 171 2.54 5.87 12.11
CA ILE A 171 1.53 6.14 11.07
C ILE A 171 2.18 7.00 9.99
N TYR A 172 2.32 6.46 8.78
CA TYR A 172 2.80 7.19 7.61
C TYR A 172 1.61 7.60 6.74
N THR A 173 1.31 8.89 6.70
CA THR A 173 0.20 9.48 5.96
C THR A 173 0.72 10.14 4.69
N LEU A 174 0.55 9.48 3.55
CA LEU A 174 1.00 9.95 2.23
C LEU A 174 -0.17 10.34 1.32
N ALA A 175 -1.36 10.45 1.90
CA ALA A 175 -2.60 10.87 1.26
C ALA A 175 -3.38 11.79 2.21
N PRO A 176 -4.22 12.71 1.70
CA PRO A 176 -4.97 13.62 2.55
C PRO A 176 -6.14 12.91 3.22
N VAL A 177 -5.91 12.22 4.33
CA VAL A 177 -6.94 11.45 5.06
C VAL A 177 -7.75 12.37 5.98
N GLY A 178 -9.06 12.15 6.03
CA GLY A 178 -10.01 12.93 6.84
C GLY A 178 -10.03 12.58 8.34
N TYR A 179 -8.86 12.47 8.99
CA TYR A 179 -8.74 11.99 10.38
C TYR A 179 -9.63 12.73 11.39
N VAL A 180 -9.83 14.03 11.22
CA VAL A 180 -10.58 14.87 12.18
C VAL A 180 -11.95 15.32 11.67
N LEU A 181 -12.44 14.68 10.60
CA LEU A 181 -13.81 14.91 10.16
C LEU A 181 -14.78 14.40 11.23
N LYS A 182 -15.87 15.15 11.42
CA LYS A 182 -17.00 14.75 12.25
C LYS A 182 -17.97 13.88 11.44
N PRO A 183 -18.82 13.06 12.10
CA PRO A 183 -19.77 12.20 11.40
C PRO A 183 -20.68 12.95 10.39
N ASP A 184 -21.18 14.14 10.71
CA ASP A 184 -21.97 14.95 9.77
C ASP A 184 -21.19 15.36 8.51
N GLU A 185 -19.89 15.63 8.65
CA GLU A 185 -19.00 15.99 7.54
C GLU A 185 -18.67 14.81 6.59
N MET A 186 -18.97 13.57 7.02
CA MET A 186 -18.74 12.34 6.26
C MET A 186 -19.96 11.92 5.41
N GLU A 187 -21.12 12.55 5.58
CA GLU A 187 -22.40 12.13 4.99
C GLU A 187 -22.41 12.04 3.46
N ALA A 188 -21.57 12.86 2.82
CA ALA A 188 -21.43 12.87 1.38
C ALA A 188 -20.97 11.52 0.82
N VAL A 189 -20.14 10.79 1.58
CA VAL A 189 -19.44 9.57 1.12
C VAL A 189 -19.83 8.31 1.89
N GLU A 190 -20.23 8.42 3.15
CA GLU A 190 -20.74 7.29 3.93
C GLU A 190 -22.17 7.60 4.39
N LYS A 191 -23.13 6.78 3.94
CA LYS A 191 -24.56 7.00 4.19
C LYS A 191 -25.00 6.40 5.52
N SER A 192 -24.33 5.38 6.01
CA SER A 192 -24.68 4.73 7.29
C SER A 192 -24.19 5.57 8.48
N PRO A 193 -25.09 6.10 9.34
CA PRO A 193 -24.69 6.83 10.55
C PRO A 193 -23.80 6.01 11.48
N GLU A 194 -24.09 4.71 11.62
CA GLU A 194 -23.31 3.80 12.46
C GLU A 194 -21.89 3.60 11.93
N ARG A 195 -21.70 3.53 10.61
CA ARG A 195 -20.36 3.45 10.02
C ARG A 195 -19.59 4.77 10.17
N ARG A 196 -20.26 5.91 10.00
CA ARG A 196 -19.66 7.23 10.24
C ARG A 196 -19.13 7.36 11.66
N GLU A 197 -19.93 6.94 12.64
CA GLU A 197 -19.52 6.96 14.04
C GLU A 197 -18.34 6.01 14.33
N ARG A 198 -18.38 4.78 13.79
CA ARG A 198 -17.27 3.82 13.92
C ARG A 198 -15.97 4.34 13.30
N LEU A 199 -16.04 4.95 12.11
CA LEU A 199 -14.88 5.55 11.44
C LEU A 199 -14.33 6.74 12.24
N HIS A 200 -15.22 7.59 12.75
CA HIS A 200 -14.83 8.71 13.61
C HIS A 200 -14.09 8.21 14.85
N GLN A 201 -14.64 7.24 15.58
CA GLN A 201 -14.01 6.63 16.75
C GLN A 201 -12.66 5.98 16.42
N PHE A 202 -12.55 5.28 15.29
CA PHE A 202 -11.30 4.72 14.81
C PHE A 202 -10.24 5.79 14.59
N PHE A 203 -10.56 6.89 13.89
CA PHE A 203 -9.61 7.98 13.68
C PHE A 203 -9.25 8.70 14.98
N THR A 204 -10.22 8.94 15.87
CA THR A 204 -9.95 9.51 17.19
C THR A 204 -9.00 8.64 18.01
N LYS A 205 -9.15 7.31 17.96
CA LYS A 205 -8.19 6.40 18.60
C LYS A 205 -6.81 6.48 17.94
N LEU A 206 -6.73 6.52 16.61
CA LEU A 206 -5.45 6.66 15.90
C LEU A 206 -4.67 7.93 16.30
N ILE A 207 -5.33 9.09 16.28
CA ILE A 207 -4.69 10.39 16.62
C ILE A 207 -4.39 10.56 18.12
N ASN A 208 -4.90 9.66 18.97
CA ASN A 208 -4.63 9.62 20.41
C ASN A 208 -3.80 8.40 20.83
N SER A 209 -3.33 7.59 19.88
CA SER A 209 -2.60 6.34 20.16
C SER A 209 -1.21 6.54 20.76
N GLY A 210 -0.65 7.74 20.67
CA GLY A 210 0.75 7.97 21.00
C GLY A 210 1.73 7.41 19.96
N ALA A 211 1.27 7.02 18.77
CA ALA A 211 2.14 6.58 17.67
C ALA A 211 2.93 7.75 17.05
N ASP A 212 4.08 7.47 16.47
CA ASP A 212 4.83 8.49 15.71
C ASP A 212 4.10 8.77 14.38
N ILE A 213 3.86 10.04 14.07
CA ILE A 213 3.18 10.42 12.82
C ILE A 213 4.17 11.00 11.82
N TYR A 214 4.13 10.46 10.61
CA TYR A 214 4.87 10.96 9.46
C TYR A 214 3.88 11.42 8.40
N VAL A 215 3.78 12.73 8.14
CA VAL A 215 2.86 13.27 7.13
C VAL A 215 3.63 13.75 5.91
N SER A 216 3.20 13.33 4.72
CA SER A 216 3.77 13.86 3.48
C SER A 216 3.41 15.33 3.30
N GLY A 217 4.40 16.18 3.03
CA GLY A 217 4.15 17.57 2.64
C GLY A 217 3.25 17.69 1.40
N ALA A 218 3.34 16.71 0.48
CA ALA A 218 2.47 16.65 -0.71
C ALA A 218 1.00 16.37 -0.34
N ALA A 219 0.75 15.53 0.66
CA ALA A 219 -0.60 15.25 1.14
C ALA A 219 -1.24 16.48 1.78
N ILE A 220 -0.48 17.22 2.61
CA ILE A 220 -0.93 18.50 3.17
C ILE A 220 -1.25 19.48 2.04
N GLY A 221 -0.31 19.66 1.09
CA GLY A 221 -0.51 20.55 -0.06
C GLY A 221 -1.72 20.17 -0.92
N GLU A 222 -1.97 18.87 -1.12
CA GLU A 222 -3.14 18.38 -1.86
C GLU A 222 -4.46 18.73 -1.16
N PHE A 223 -4.55 18.49 0.15
CA PHE A 223 -5.72 18.87 0.96
C PHE A 223 -5.97 20.37 0.87
N VAL A 224 -4.94 21.19 1.06
CA VAL A 224 -5.03 22.65 1.02
C VAL A 224 -5.55 23.16 -0.33
N ARG A 225 -4.98 22.65 -1.43
CA ARG A 225 -5.30 23.08 -2.79
C ARG A 225 -6.69 22.60 -3.23
N SER A 226 -7.00 21.33 -3.02
CA SER A 226 -8.19 20.69 -3.60
C SER A 226 -9.34 20.53 -2.61
N GLY A 227 -9.07 20.54 -1.30
CA GLY A 227 -10.02 20.16 -0.26
C GLY A 227 -10.29 18.66 -0.19
N LYS A 228 -9.63 17.84 -1.02
CA LYS A 228 -9.85 16.39 -1.00
C LYS A 228 -9.48 15.82 0.36
N ALA A 229 -10.41 15.12 0.97
CA ALA A 229 -10.20 14.32 2.17
C ALA A 229 -10.67 12.88 1.91
N ILE A 230 -9.78 11.92 2.14
CA ILE A 230 -10.01 10.50 1.92
C ILE A 230 -10.57 9.90 3.19
N LEU A 231 -11.73 9.25 3.08
CA LEU A 231 -12.23 8.29 4.06
C LEU A 231 -11.96 6.88 3.52
N PRO A 232 -10.94 6.18 4.05
CA PRO A 232 -10.69 4.79 3.72
C PRO A 232 -11.98 3.96 3.71
N LEU A 233 -12.13 3.18 2.65
CA LEU A 233 -13.24 2.26 2.35
C LEU A 233 -14.60 2.90 2.08
N SER A 234 -14.73 4.23 2.25
CA SER A 234 -15.97 4.97 1.97
C SER A 234 -15.87 5.82 0.70
N GLY A 235 -14.74 6.51 0.49
CA GLY A 235 -14.50 7.33 -0.68
C GLY A 235 -13.83 8.67 -0.37
N ILE A 236 -13.97 9.63 -1.29
CA ILE A 236 -13.33 10.95 -1.20
C ILE A 236 -14.40 12.02 -1.04
N THR A 237 -14.29 12.82 0.02
CA THR A 237 -15.11 14.03 0.21
C THR A 237 -14.29 15.27 -0.14
N THR A 238 -14.96 16.35 -0.53
CA THR A 238 -14.31 17.62 -0.86
C THR A 238 -14.71 18.68 0.14
N ILE A 239 -13.73 19.15 0.93
CA ILE A 239 -13.91 20.19 1.92
C ILE A 239 -13.93 21.57 1.25
N PRO A 240 -15.01 22.36 1.46
CA PRO A 240 -15.12 23.72 0.94
C PRO A 240 -13.96 24.61 1.38
N LYS A 241 -13.55 25.54 0.51
CA LYS A 241 -12.39 26.42 0.67
C LYS A 241 -12.34 27.11 2.05
N ASN A 242 -13.48 27.66 2.48
CA ASN A 242 -13.66 28.37 3.75
C ASN A 242 -13.52 27.49 5.00
N ARG A 243 -13.66 26.17 4.88
CA ARG A 243 -13.56 25.22 6.00
C ARG A 243 -12.21 24.52 6.09
N ARG A 244 -11.34 24.63 5.09
CA ARG A 244 -10.05 23.92 5.07
C ARG A 244 -9.14 24.32 6.24
N ILE A 245 -9.09 25.61 6.55
CA ILE A 245 -8.31 26.13 7.68
C ILE A 245 -8.86 25.58 9.00
N GLU A 246 -10.19 25.58 9.17
CA GLU A 246 -10.87 25.02 10.35
C GLU A 246 -10.46 23.55 10.58
N ILE A 247 -10.46 22.73 9.51
CA ILE A 247 -10.07 21.32 9.60
C ILE A 247 -8.58 21.16 9.95
N MET A 248 -7.68 21.98 9.38
CA MET A 248 -6.26 21.93 9.73
C MET A 248 -6.01 22.32 11.19
N GLN A 249 -6.67 23.37 11.68
CA GLN A 249 -6.59 23.78 13.10
C GLN A 249 -7.17 22.72 14.03
N ARG A 250 -8.23 22.03 13.61
CA ARG A 250 -8.80 20.90 14.35
C ARG A 250 -7.83 19.73 14.44
N LEU A 251 -7.13 19.40 13.34
CA LEU A 251 -6.09 18.36 13.34
C LEU A 251 -5.00 18.70 14.34
N GLU A 252 -4.47 19.91 14.29
CA GLU A 252 -3.51 20.38 15.28
C GLU A 252 -4.05 20.28 16.70
N THR A 253 -5.28 20.70 16.96
CA THR A 253 -5.83 20.70 18.33
C THR A 253 -6.03 19.29 18.88
N GLN A 254 -6.41 18.34 18.03
CA GLN A 254 -6.73 16.96 18.44
C GLN A 254 -5.54 16.01 18.49
N LEU A 255 -4.40 16.37 17.89
CA LEU A 255 -3.18 15.58 18.03
C LEU A 255 -2.69 15.60 19.48
N SER A 256 -2.39 14.42 20.04
CA SER A 256 -1.82 14.32 21.39
C SER A 256 -0.49 15.09 21.49
N PRO A 257 -0.15 15.68 22.66
CA PRO A 257 1.13 16.39 22.83
C PRO A 257 2.35 15.52 22.52
N GLU A 258 2.31 14.23 22.85
CA GLU A 258 3.36 13.25 22.56
C GLU A 258 3.49 12.99 21.07
N MET A 259 2.35 12.91 20.36
CA MET A 259 2.33 12.72 18.91
C MET A 259 2.82 13.97 18.19
N LYS A 260 2.43 15.18 18.62
CA LYS A 260 2.95 16.44 18.05
C LYS A 260 4.47 16.52 18.13
N LYS A 261 5.06 16.23 19.30
CA LYS A 261 6.52 16.28 19.51
C LYS A 261 7.28 15.31 18.61
N ARG A 262 6.66 14.19 18.25
CA ARG A 262 7.26 13.13 17.41
C ARG A 262 6.76 13.17 15.97
N SER A 263 5.91 14.14 15.63
CA SER A 263 5.40 14.29 14.28
C SER A 263 6.48 14.84 13.35
N GLN A 264 6.61 14.25 12.18
CA GLN A 264 7.55 14.69 11.17
C GLN A 264 6.84 14.90 9.83
N VAL A 265 7.22 15.96 9.14
CA VAL A 265 6.85 16.16 7.74
C VAL A 265 7.91 15.50 6.87
N ILE A 266 7.47 14.63 5.97
CA ILE A 266 8.34 13.88 5.06
C ILE A 266 8.09 14.31 3.61
N TYR A 267 9.14 14.30 2.81
CA TYR A 267 9.05 14.46 1.36
C TYR A 267 9.34 13.11 0.72
N THR A 268 8.38 12.56 -0.03
CA THR A 268 8.54 11.25 -0.68
C THR A 268 7.83 11.26 -2.02
N SER A 269 8.29 10.41 -2.94
CA SER A 269 7.62 10.17 -4.23
C SER A 269 6.41 9.23 -4.11
N MET A 270 6.28 8.53 -2.98
CA MET A 270 5.11 7.71 -2.69
C MET A 270 3.92 8.61 -2.32
N SER A 271 2.76 8.33 -2.90
CA SER A 271 1.56 9.15 -2.73
C SER A 271 0.32 8.27 -2.63
N SER A 272 -0.79 8.84 -2.19
CA SER A 272 -2.09 8.13 -2.18
C SER A 272 -2.04 6.80 -1.39
N ALA A 273 -1.23 6.78 -0.34
CA ALA A 273 -1.04 5.62 0.52
C ALA A 273 -1.03 6.02 2.01
N VAL A 274 -1.41 5.08 2.87
CA VAL A 274 -1.29 5.20 4.33
C VAL A 274 -0.71 3.90 4.86
N ILE A 275 0.30 4.00 5.73
CA ILE A 275 0.91 2.84 6.37
C ILE A 275 0.70 2.95 7.87
N LEU A 276 0.04 1.94 8.47
CA LEU A 276 -0.05 1.79 9.92
C LEU A 276 0.89 0.66 10.33
N CYS A 277 1.80 0.95 11.25
CA CYS A 277 2.76 -0.02 11.77
C CYS A 277 2.44 -0.30 13.24
N SER A 278 2.02 -1.53 13.54
CA SER A 278 2.12 -2.08 14.88
C SER A 278 3.41 -2.90 15.02
N ARG A 279 3.62 -3.49 16.20
CA ARG A 279 4.78 -4.33 16.48
C ARG A 279 4.95 -5.52 15.52
N ASP A 280 3.86 -6.17 15.14
CA ASP A 280 3.83 -7.45 14.42
C ASP A 280 3.03 -7.39 13.10
N LEU A 281 2.36 -6.28 12.82
CA LEU A 281 1.48 -6.10 11.68
C LEU A 281 1.71 -4.74 11.04
N THR A 282 1.82 -4.73 9.72
CA THR A 282 1.83 -3.53 8.91
C THR A 282 0.63 -3.54 7.98
N PHE A 283 -0.15 -2.47 8.05
CA PHE A 283 -1.30 -2.22 7.22
C PHE A 283 -0.92 -1.17 6.17
N LEU A 284 -0.95 -1.54 4.89
CA LEU A 284 -0.75 -0.61 3.78
C LEU A 284 -2.08 -0.40 3.07
N TYR A 285 -2.64 0.79 3.25
CA TYR A 285 -3.78 1.27 2.49
C TYR A 285 -3.28 2.03 1.26
N MET A 286 -3.88 1.77 0.11
CA MET A 286 -3.62 2.44 -1.15
C MET A 286 -4.92 2.85 -1.83
N VAL A 287 -4.89 4.01 -2.46
CA VAL A 287 -6.03 4.57 -3.19
C VAL A 287 -5.54 5.28 -4.44
N ASN A 288 -6.31 5.24 -5.51
CA ASN A 288 -6.00 6.03 -6.70
C ASN A 288 -6.54 7.47 -6.58
N GLN A 289 -6.10 8.36 -7.48
CA GLN A 289 -6.36 9.80 -7.36
C GLN A 289 -7.84 10.21 -7.41
N ASP A 290 -8.70 9.40 -8.03
CA ASP A 290 -10.15 9.59 -8.13
C ASP A 290 -10.92 8.81 -7.06
N GLY A 291 -10.24 7.98 -6.26
CA GLY A 291 -10.85 7.12 -5.26
C GLY A 291 -11.75 6.04 -5.87
N SER A 292 -11.59 5.66 -7.14
CA SER A 292 -12.36 4.57 -7.72
C SER A 292 -11.83 3.18 -7.36
N LYS A 293 -10.56 3.10 -6.94
CA LYS A 293 -9.90 1.87 -6.52
C LYS A 293 -9.20 2.09 -5.19
N GLU A 294 -9.52 1.22 -4.25
CA GLU A 294 -8.85 1.14 -2.98
C GLU A 294 -8.39 -0.29 -2.73
N LYS A 295 -7.26 -0.40 -2.04
CA LYS A 295 -6.65 -1.65 -1.64
C LYS A 295 -6.10 -1.55 -0.23
N ILE A 296 -6.25 -2.63 0.51
CA ILE A 296 -5.56 -2.87 1.77
C ILE A 296 -4.65 -4.06 1.56
N HIS A 297 -3.38 -3.92 1.95
CA HIS A 297 -2.43 -5.02 2.08
C HIS A 297 -2.03 -5.20 3.54
N LEU A 298 -2.03 -6.45 4.01
CA LEU A 298 -1.63 -6.84 5.35
C LEU A 298 -0.30 -7.58 5.31
N PHE A 299 0.67 -7.12 6.09
CA PHE A 299 1.98 -7.75 6.19
C PHE A 299 2.31 -8.05 7.65
N PHE A 300 2.57 -9.31 7.98
CA PHE A 300 2.99 -9.74 9.31
C PHE A 300 4.50 -9.60 9.43
N VAL A 301 4.94 -8.42 9.84
CA VAL A 301 6.33 -8.00 9.79
C VAL A 301 6.66 -7.27 11.08
N GLU A 302 7.73 -7.72 11.74
CA GLU A 302 8.24 -7.06 12.93
C GLU A 302 9.08 -5.82 12.56
N ASN A 303 8.98 -4.77 13.37
CA ASN A 303 9.83 -3.57 13.28
C ASN A 303 9.74 -2.78 11.96
N ALA A 304 8.61 -2.88 11.25
CA ALA A 304 8.40 -2.10 10.02
C ALA A 304 8.51 -0.59 10.23
N ALA A 305 8.10 -0.09 11.40
CA ALA A 305 8.22 1.33 11.76
C ALA A 305 9.68 1.81 11.71
N ALA A 306 10.58 1.09 12.39
CA ALA A 306 12.01 1.42 12.46
C ALA A 306 12.69 1.31 11.09
N TYR A 307 12.34 0.28 10.32
CA TYR A 307 12.84 0.11 8.96
C TYR A 307 12.45 1.29 8.05
N LEU A 308 11.17 1.70 8.08
CA LEU A 308 10.70 2.82 7.26
C LEU A 308 11.39 4.13 7.67
N GLU A 309 11.53 4.39 8.96
CA GLU A 309 12.23 5.58 9.47
C GLU A 309 13.68 5.62 8.97
N GLU A 310 14.39 4.49 9.03
CA GLU A 310 15.76 4.37 8.53
C GLU A 310 15.85 4.55 7.01
N ASP A 311 14.94 3.96 6.24
CA ASP A 311 14.86 4.14 4.78
C ASP A 311 14.62 5.61 4.41
N PHE A 312 13.75 6.30 5.15
CA PHE A 312 13.49 7.72 4.93
C PHE A 312 14.71 8.58 5.28
N ARG A 313 15.42 8.29 6.38
CA ARG A 313 16.66 8.99 6.75
C ARG A 313 17.77 8.79 5.72
N LYS A 314 17.98 7.56 5.25
CA LYS A 314 19.07 7.21 4.33
C LYS A 314 18.91 7.82 2.94
N LYS A 315 17.68 8.05 2.49
CA LYS A 315 17.39 8.67 1.18
C LYS A 315 17.51 10.20 1.18
N GLU A 316 18.07 10.78 2.23
CA GLU A 316 18.19 12.24 2.42
C GLU A 316 16.85 12.98 2.24
N PHE A 317 15.73 12.29 2.48
CA PHE A 317 14.47 12.99 2.51
C PHE A 317 14.52 14.00 3.65
N ARG A 318 14.07 15.23 3.39
CA ARG A 318 14.00 16.27 4.41
C ARG A 318 12.96 15.88 5.44
N LEU A 319 13.39 15.21 6.50
CA LEU A 319 12.62 15.02 7.72
C LEU A 319 12.59 16.37 8.43
N LEU A 320 11.43 17.02 8.40
CA LEU A 320 11.21 18.26 9.12
C LEU A 320 10.44 17.94 10.39
N GLU A 321 11.06 18.15 11.53
CA GLU A 321 10.36 18.12 12.82
C GLU A 321 9.17 19.09 12.80
N TYR A 322 8.06 18.64 13.38
CA TYR A 322 6.93 19.49 13.64
C TYR A 322 7.33 20.62 14.61
N SER A 323 6.92 21.83 14.30
CA SER A 323 6.91 22.95 15.25
C SER A 323 5.66 23.78 15.04
N ASP A 324 5.12 24.34 16.11
CA ASP A 324 3.93 25.19 16.04
C ASP A 324 4.14 26.36 15.07
N SER A 325 5.35 26.93 15.05
CA SER A 325 5.72 27.99 14.10
C SER A 325 5.67 27.56 12.63
N ARG A 326 6.11 26.33 12.32
CA ARG A 326 6.07 25.79 10.94
C ARG A 326 4.65 25.45 10.53
N TRP A 327 3.89 24.86 11.44
CA TRP A 327 2.49 24.56 11.19
C TRP A 327 1.68 25.83 10.96
N GLN A 328 1.90 26.86 11.78
CA GLN A 328 1.30 28.17 11.60
C GLN A 328 1.73 28.81 10.27
N ALA A 329 3.00 28.67 9.86
CA ALA A 329 3.45 29.11 8.54
C ALA A 329 2.71 28.41 7.40
N TYR A 330 2.44 27.09 7.51
CA TYR A 330 1.60 26.39 6.54
C TYR A 330 0.17 26.94 6.54
N ILE A 331 -0.44 27.16 7.71
CA ILE A 331 -1.79 27.76 7.83
C ILE A 331 -1.83 29.16 7.20
N ASP A 332 -0.80 29.97 7.39
CA ASP A 332 -0.75 31.33 6.86
C ASP A 332 -0.46 31.36 5.36
N GLU A 333 0.40 30.46 4.86
CA GLU A 333 0.58 30.23 3.42
C GLU A 333 -0.76 29.82 2.78
N VAL A 334 -1.50 28.92 3.41
CA VAL A 334 -2.85 28.53 2.99
C VAL A 334 -3.75 29.76 2.95
N ARG A 335 -3.87 30.50 4.05
CA ARG A 335 -4.69 31.72 4.13
C ARG A 335 -4.38 32.67 2.98
N SER A 336 -3.10 32.94 2.70
CA SER A 336 -2.69 33.85 1.62
C SER A 336 -3.09 33.40 0.22
N ARG A 337 -3.23 32.08 -0.01
CA ARG A 337 -3.70 31.50 -1.28
C ARG A 337 -5.21 31.36 -1.37
N LEU A 338 -5.90 31.44 -0.22
CA LEU A 338 -7.34 31.30 -0.16
C LEU A 338 -8.09 32.64 -0.24
N HIS A 339 -7.42 33.73 0.12
CA HIS A 339 -7.77 35.10 -0.27
C HIS A 339 -7.26 35.43 -1.67
#